data_AF-A8WNF5-F1
#
_entry.id   AF-A8WNF5-F1
#
_cell.length_a   1.000
_cell.length_b   1.000
_cell.length_c   1.000
_cell.angle_alpha   90.00
_cell.angle_beta   90.00
_cell.angle_gamma   90.00
#
_symmetry.space_group_name_H-M   'P 1'
#
loop_
_entity.id
_entity.type
_entity.pdbx_description
1 polymer ?
#
loop_
_entity_poly.entity_id
_entity_poly.type
_entity_poly.pdbx_seq_one_letter_code
_entity_poly.pdbx_strand_id
1 'polypeptide(L)'
;MSDNEEKPSRKRPVTPPKSIPIPGAQEPSSAPSLPPWVAGGSPAKFVTHDELMKITNDMENMELVHEIAIDPNFQIPDKPTNAIQNCVRESMHRAYYNQLRRDLAKDPPELEFCFGFLMELKIMILDDILTAQHTRLKAEINSMLDEPTLRGKMEAGQLEIDKVMKYIIDLCSRLCSPGRDGLVAALREKTDIIDLFQGTMDLLELMKNDLTNYQISQNRSAIEEYSAKHEYKMFQKSLAENPNGCNFTRQWLKIAYEELFTDKDSEEGTSSKKEKPADDPENEKYLVDTTSRGYVKLVQVDEYSDFPETLKIDRLKIELLAEKFLQIVMCASAVFVTCNVAGRQISESDGFKKTLKDHLVAITNNTDEERIKADLEKIGEQCVKEASDTAVTLKLDWNPGNSVSIRNQINALINLDNPIRNPTSVPHRLLPGLSVIQSELCAFTSKFLRLCVHNRKTFYTLYSSLILEFQGHAPSTHAVYHADSPSSMPGPSSSQPGPSSSF
;
A
#
# COMPACT_ATOMS: atom_id res chain seq x y z
N MET A 1 -19.01 33.63 71.91
CA MET A 1 -19.27 34.96 71.31
C MET A 1 -17.98 35.32 70.62
N SER A 2 -17.87 35.01 69.32
CA SER A 2 -18.03 35.99 68.22
C SER A 2 -16.82 36.94 68.24
N ASP A 3 -15.97 37.04 67.23
CA ASP A 3 -16.27 37.18 65.81
C ASP A 3 -15.07 36.86 64.90
N ASN A 4 -15.40 36.69 63.62
CA ASN A 4 -14.59 36.56 62.42
C ASN A 4 -13.25 37.32 62.37
N GLU A 5 -12.20 36.62 61.92
CA GLU A 5 -11.15 37.20 61.08
C GLU A 5 -10.84 36.26 59.90
N GLU A 6 -11.16 36.72 58.69
CA GLU A 6 -10.69 36.16 57.42
C GLU A 6 -9.17 36.25 57.31
N LYS A 7 -8.51 35.15 56.93
CA LYS A 7 -7.13 35.15 56.44
C LYS A 7 -7.03 34.50 55.05
N PRO A 8 -6.23 35.07 54.13
CA PRO A 8 -6.26 34.73 52.72
C PRO A 8 -5.52 33.43 52.41
N SER A 9 -6.11 32.61 51.54
CA SER A 9 -5.54 31.36 51.03
C SER A 9 -4.43 31.63 50.01
N ARG A 10 -3.17 31.39 50.42
CA ARG A 10 -2.01 31.31 49.53
C ARG A 10 -2.15 30.09 48.60
N LYS A 11 -2.55 30.32 47.35
CA LYS A 11 -2.43 29.33 46.26
C LYS A 11 -0.96 29.17 45.86
N ARG A 12 -0.39 27.96 46.03
CA ARG A 12 0.85 27.54 45.35
C ARG A 12 0.50 27.18 43.90
N PRO A 13 1.31 27.56 42.89
CA PRO A 13 1.11 27.09 41.53
C PRO A 13 1.55 25.63 41.43
N VAL A 14 0.64 24.76 41.02
CA VAL A 14 0.92 23.36 40.66
C VAL A 14 1.42 23.37 39.21
N THR A 15 2.71 23.12 39.02
CA THR A 15 3.28 22.79 37.71
C THR A 15 2.82 21.40 37.27
N PRO A 16 2.32 21.22 36.04
CA PRO A 16 2.01 19.89 35.52
C PRO A 16 3.31 19.08 35.28
N PRO A 17 3.24 17.73 35.32
CA PRO A 17 4.41 16.88 35.19
C PRO A 17 5.01 16.95 33.78
N LYS A 18 6.34 17.04 33.71
CA LYS A 18 7.09 16.95 32.44
C LYS A 18 7.00 15.54 31.88
N SER A 19 6.69 15.44 30.58
CA SER A 19 6.72 14.19 29.82
C SER A 19 8.17 13.68 29.65
N ILE A 20 8.33 12.36 29.77
CA ILE A 20 9.58 11.65 29.50
C ILE A 20 9.67 11.44 27.97
N PRO A 21 10.82 11.70 27.32
CA PRO A 21 10.94 11.57 25.86
C PRO A 21 10.96 10.10 25.43
N ILE A 22 10.19 9.78 24.39
CA ILE A 22 10.25 8.50 23.65
C ILE A 22 11.38 8.60 22.62
N PRO A 23 12.35 7.67 22.58
CA PRO A 23 13.38 7.65 21.55
C PRO A 23 12.75 7.38 20.17
N GLY A 24 12.83 8.36 19.25
CA GLY A 24 12.36 8.22 17.86
C GLY A 24 11.48 9.35 17.32
N ALA A 25 11.08 10.32 18.14
CA ALA A 25 10.38 11.52 17.67
C ALA A 25 11.40 12.62 17.30
N GLN A 26 11.63 12.83 16.00
CA GLN A 26 12.30 14.03 15.51
C GLN A 26 11.31 15.21 15.55
N GLU A 27 11.72 16.31 16.19
CA GLU A 27 11.07 17.62 16.07
C GLU A 27 11.15 18.13 14.62
N PRO A 28 10.20 18.98 14.15
CA PRO A 28 10.16 19.44 12.77
C PRO A 28 11.33 20.38 12.47
N SER A 29 12.42 19.83 11.96
CA SER A 29 13.51 20.61 11.40
C SER A 29 13.01 21.32 10.13
N SER A 30 13.25 22.63 10.08
CA SER A 30 13.13 23.52 8.92
C SER A 30 13.28 22.81 7.57
N ALA A 31 12.31 23.01 6.68
CA ALA A 31 12.29 22.52 5.32
C ALA A 31 13.64 22.76 4.59
N PRO A 32 14.14 21.79 3.80
CA PRO A 32 15.33 22.02 2.99
C PRO A 32 15.02 23.09 1.94
N SER A 33 15.74 24.21 2.00
CA SER A 33 15.70 25.25 0.98
C SER A 33 16.19 24.69 -0.35
N LEU A 34 15.34 24.72 -1.38
CA LEU A 34 15.69 24.33 -2.74
C LEU A 34 16.81 25.23 -3.30
N PRO A 35 17.73 24.70 -4.12
CA PRO A 35 18.81 25.48 -4.71
C PRO A 35 18.29 26.55 -5.69
N PRO A 36 18.98 27.70 -5.84
CA PRO A 36 18.46 28.90 -6.51
C PRO A 36 18.06 28.76 -7.99
N TRP A 37 18.44 27.68 -8.67
CA TRP A 37 18.06 27.42 -10.07
C TRP A 37 16.67 26.76 -10.21
N VAL A 38 16.06 26.33 -9.10
CA VAL A 38 14.66 25.86 -9.02
C VAL A 38 13.67 27.04 -8.93
N ALA A 39 14.15 28.27 -8.73
CA ALA A 39 13.33 29.48 -8.64
C ALA A 39 13.00 30.06 -10.03
N GLY A 40 12.33 29.29 -10.88
CA GLY A 40 11.60 29.77 -12.04
C GLY A 40 10.12 29.88 -11.72
N GLY A 41 9.66 31.07 -11.33
CA GLY A 41 8.31 31.30 -10.79
C GLY A 41 7.17 30.83 -11.69
N SER A 42 6.46 29.82 -11.22
CA SER A 42 4.99 29.71 -11.29
C SER A 42 4.52 29.04 -10.00
N PRO A 43 3.37 29.43 -9.42
CA PRO A 43 2.91 28.81 -8.19
C PRO A 43 2.71 27.31 -8.43
N ALA A 44 2.95 26.48 -7.41
CA ALA A 44 2.50 25.09 -7.43
C ALA A 44 0.97 25.07 -7.60
N LYS A 45 0.50 25.01 -8.84
CA LYS A 45 -0.90 24.81 -9.16
C LYS A 45 -1.09 23.31 -9.29
N PHE A 46 -2.02 22.80 -8.49
CA PHE A 46 -2.57 21.46 -8.57
C PHE A 46 -2.87 21.12 -10.04
N VAL A 47 -2.51 19.89 -10.43
CA VAL A 47 -2.84 19.32 -11.74
C VAL A 47 -4.35 19.48 -11.97
N THR A 48 -4.74 19.97 -13.14
CA THR A 48 -6.16 20.19 -13.44
C THR A 48 -6.89 18.85 -13.53
N HIS A 49 -8.20 18.84 -13.29
CA HIS A 49 -9.01 17.62 -13.42
C HIS A 49 -8.85 16.96 -14.80
N ASP A 50 -8.69 17.75 -15.86
CA ASP A 50 -8.48 17.24 -17.23
C ASP A 50 -7.09 16.62 -17.44
N GLU A 51 -6.06 17.11 -16.74
CA GLU A 51 -4.72 16.53 -16.76
C GLU A 51 -4.63 15.26 -15.89
N LEU A 52 -5.32 15.23 -14.73
CA LEU A 52 -5.54 14.01 -13.95
C LEU A 52 -6.32 12.99 -14.79
N MET A 53 -7.37 13.43 -15.49
CA MET A 53 -8.16 12.59 -16.38
C MET A 53 -7.33 12.04 -17.54
N LYS A 54 -6.42 12.81 -18.14
CA LYS A 54 -5.47 12.31 -19.14
C LYS A 54 -4.50 11.28 -18.55
N ILE A 55 -3.93 11.53 -17.37
CA ILE A 55 -3.08 10.56 -16.67
C ILE A 55 -3.86 9.26 -16.42
N THR A 56 -5.15 9.33 -16.06
CA THR A 56 -6.01 8.15 -15.88
C THR A 56 -6.56 7.56 -17.19
N ASN A 57 -6.67 8.33 -18.28
CA ASN A 57 -7.08 7.84 -19.59
C ASN A 57 -5.94 7.06 -20.25
N ASP A 58 -4.69 7.44 -19.99
CA ASP A 58 -3.49 6.67 -20.34
C ASP A 58 -3.34 5.41 -19.45
N MET A 59 -4.06 5.35 -18.32
CA MET A 59 -4.19 4.18 -17.46
C MET A 59 -5.52 3.45 -17.73
N GLU A 60 -5.61 2.80 -18.89
CA GLU A 60 -6.80 2.06 -19.35
C GLU A 60 -7.35 0.98 -18.38
N ASN A 61 -6.69 0.72 -17.23
CA ASN A 61 -7.10 -0.27 -16.25
C ASN A 61 -7.47 0.36 -14.89
N MET A 62 -8.75 0.29 -14.50
CA MET A 62 -9.23 0.69 -13.18
C MET A 62 -8.52 -0.02 -12.03
N GLU A 63 -8.07 -1.25 -12.24
CA GLU A 63 -7.29 -2.00 -11.27
C GLU A 63 -5.97 -1.28 -10.97
N LEU A 64 -5.30 -0.72 -11.98
CA LEU A 64 -4.04 0.00 -11.79
C LEU A 64 -4.26 1.28 -10.98
N VAL A 65 -5.30 2.06 -11.30
CA VAL A 65 -5.64 3.28 -10.54
C VAL A 65 -5.96 2.93 -9.08
N HIS A 66 -6.67 1.82 -8.86
CA HIS A 66 -6.96 1.27 -7.54
C HIS A 66 -5.70 0.79 -6.80
N GLU A 67 -4.77 0.10 -7.46
CA GLU A 67 -3.46 -0.28 -6.87
C GLU A 67 -2.67 0.94 -6.42
N ILE A 68 -2.58 1.97 -7.26
CA ILE A 68 -1.86 3.20 -6.92
C ILE A 68 -2.49 3.89 -5.71
N ALA A 69 -3.82 3.93 -5.64
CA ALA A 69 -4.54 4.54 -4.52
C ALA A 69 -4.28 3.81 -3.19
N ILE A 70 -4.20 2.48 -3.19
CA ILE A 70 -4.10 1.66 -1.98
C ILE A 70 -2.66 1.47 -1.51
N ASP A 71 -1.70 1.34 -2.43
CA ASP A 71 -0.29 1.16 -2.08
C ASP A 71 0.46 2.50 -2.00
N PRO A 72 0.74 3.04 -0.79
CA PRO A 72 1.51 4.26 -0.62
C PRO A 72 2.94 4.17 -1.16
N ASN A 73 3.46 2.95 -1.29
CA ASN A 73 4.80 2.68 -1.80
C ASN A 73 4.79 2.27 -3.27
N PHE A 74 3.63 2.38 -3.96
CA PHE A 74 3.55 2.07 -5.38
C PHE A 74 4.61 2.84 -6.15
N GLN A 75 5.42 2.10 -6.90
CA GLN A 75 6.44 2.64 -7.80
C GLN A 75 6.51 1.76 -9.04
N ILE A 76 6.64 2.42 -10.19
CA ILE A 76 7.02 1.78 -11.44
C ILE A 76 8.48 1.33 -11.30
N PRO A 77 8.77 0.03 -11.42
CA PRO A 77 10.12 -0.49 -11.26
C PRO A 77 11.00 -0.10 -12.44
N ASP A 78 12.29 0.08 -12.18
CA ASP A 78 13.32 0.33 -13.21
C ASP A 78 13.40 -0.78 -14.28
N LYS A 79 12.97 -2.00 -13.95
CA LYS A 79 12.95 -3.14 -14.88
C LYS A 79 11.61 -3.88 -14.78
N PRO A 80 11.14 -4.50 -15.89
CA PRO A 80 9.95 -5.33 -15.85
C PRO A 80 10.11 -6.47 -14.84
N THR A 81 9.15 -6.62 -13.93
CA THR A 81 9.14 -7.71 -12.93
C THR A 81 8.95 -9.08 -13.57
N ASN A 82 8.27 -9.12 -14.73
CA ASN A 82 8.01 -10.36 -15.45
C ASN A 82 9.24 -10.76 -16.29
N ALA A 83 9.81 -11.92 -15.99
CA ALA A 83 10.98 -12.45 -16.68
C ALA A 83 10.79 -12.62 -18.20
N ILE A 84 9.59 -12.97 -18.65
CA ILE A 84 9.27 -13.11 -20.08
C ILE A 84 9.25 -11.73 -20.74
N GLN A 85 8.57 -10.75 -20.12
CA GLN A 85 8.56 -9.38 -20.65
C GLN A 85 9.98 -8.81 -20.73
N ASN A 86 10.80 -9.03 -19.70
CA ASN A 86 12.18 -8.59 -19.72
C ASN A 86 13.00 -9.30 -20.82
N CYS A 87 12.82 -10.62 -20.99
CA CYS A 87 13.49 -11.38 -22.05
C CYS A 87 13.09 -10.90 -23.46
N VAL A 88 11.80 -10.63 -23.69
CA VAL A 88 11.29 -10.10 -24.96
C VAL A 88 11.90 -8.72 -25.23
N ARG A 89 11.88 -7.82 -24.23
CA ARG A 89 12.48 -6.48 -24.33
C ARG A 89 13.97 -6.55 -24.67
N GLU A 90 14.74 -7.33 -23.92
CA GLU A 90 16.18 -7.51 -24.16
C GLU A 90 16.46 -8.10 -25.55
N SER A 91 15.64 -9.04 -26.02
CA SER A 91 15.78 -9.64 -27.35
C SER A 91 15.51 -8.62 -28.46
N MET A 92 14.47 -7.79 -28.32
CA MET A 92 14.16 -6.72 -29.26
C MET A 92 15.25 -5.65 -29.29
N HIS A 93 15.69 -5.17 -28.12
CA HIS A 93 16.78 -4.18 -28.02
C HIS A 93 18.06 -4.72 -28.66
N ARG A 94 18.40 -5.99 -28.39
CA ARG A 94 19.57 -6.64 -29.00
C ARG A 94 19.47 -6.71 -30.52
N ALA A 95 18.31 -7.09 -31.06
CA ALA A 95 18.09 -7.14 -32.50
C ALA A 95 18.25 -5.74 -33.14
N TYR A 96 17.70 -4.72 -32.48
CA TYR A 96 17.82 -3.32 -32.90
C TYR A 96 19.28 -2.86 -32.96
N TYR A 97 20.05 -3.01 -31.86
CA TYR A 97 21.45 -2.57 -31.84
C TYR A 97 22.36 -3.40 -32.76
N ASN A 98 22.02 -4.67 -33.00
CA ASN A 98 22.71 -5.48 -34.01
C ASN A 98 22.45 -5.00 -35.44
N GLN A 99 21.27 -4.45 -35.73
CA GLN A 99 20.99 -3.82 -37.02
C GLN A 99 21.83 -2.54 -37.18
N LEU A 100 21.81 -1.66 -36.17
CA LEU A 100 22.58 -0.42 -36.17
C LEU A 100 24.09 -0.68 -36.36
N ARG A 101 24.63 -1.71 -35.68
CA ARG A 101 26.03 -2.14 -35.84
C ARG A 101 26.34 -2.62 -37.26
N ARG A 102 25.42 -3.33 -37.91
CA ARG A 102 25.59 -3.81 -39.30
C ARG A 102 25.60 -2.66 -40.29
N ASP A 103 24.73 -1.67 -40.11
CA ASP A 103 24.62 -0.52 -41.03
C ASP A 103 25.83 0.41 -40.91
N LEU A 104 26.32 0.64 -39.69
CA LEU A 104 27.53 1.43 -39.45
C LEU A 104 28.82 0.73 -39.92
N ALA A 105 28.83 -0.60 -40.04
CA ALA A 105 29.97 -1.37 -40.51
C ALA A 105 30.09 -1.44 -42.05
N LYS A 106 29.09 -0.93 -42.80
CA LYS A 106 29.14 -0.85 -44.26
C LYS A 106 30.12 0.23 -44.73
N ASP A 107 30.57 0.13 -45.98
CA ASP A 107 31.44 1.11 -46.63
C ASP A 107 30.81 1.62 -47.94
N PRO A 108 30.29 2.87 -47.99
CA PRO A 108 30.23 3.84 -46.88
C PRO A 108 29.18 3.45 -45.82
N PRO A 109 29.30 3.93 -44.58
CA PRO A 109 28.32 3.67 -43.52
C PRO A 109 26.92 4.15 -43.87
N GLU A 110 25.91 3.33 -43.59
CA GLU A 110 24.51 3.73 -43.75
C GLU A 110 23.99 4.40 -42.47
N LEU A 111 23.65 5.69 -42.56
CA LEU A 111 23.30 6.51 -41.40
C LEU A 111 21.79 6.66 -41.15
N GLU A 112 20.92 6.17 -42.04
CA GLU A 112 19.47 6.44 -41.95
C GLU A 112 18.86 5.87 -40.66
N PHE A 113 19.23 4.64 -40.28
CA PHE A 113 18.74 4.03 -39.05
C PHE A 113 19.27 4.74 -37.79
N CYS A 114 20.54 5.17 -37.85
CA CYS A 114 21.17 5.99 -36.80
C CYS A 114 20.46 7.35 -36.64
N PHE A 115 20.07 7.97 -37.75
CA PHE A 115 19.33 9.22 -37.75
C PHE A 115 17.94 9.06 -37.14
N GLY A 116 17.24 7.98 -37.49
CA GLY A 116 15.97 7.61 -36.87
C GLY A 116 16.08 7.52 -35.35
N PHE A 117 17.12 6.85 -34.83
CA PHE A 117 17.36 6.76 -33.39
C PHE A 117 17.57 8.13 -32.73
N LEU A 118 18.34 9.03 -33.35
CA LEU A 118 18.51 10.40 -32.82
C LEU A 118 17.18 11.14 -32.70
N MET A 119 16.28 10.96 -33.67
CA MET A 119 14.96 11.57 -33.64
C MET A 119 14.05 10.90 -32.60
N GLU A 120 14.20 9.59 -32.38
CA GLU A 120 13.49 8.88 -31.32
C GLU A 120 13.91 9.38 -29.93
N LEU A 121 15.21 9.59 -29.68
CA LEU A 121 15.69 10.21 -28.43
C LEU A 121 15.12 11.62 -28.25
N LYS A 122 15.08 12.42 -29.32
CA LYS A 122 14.47 13.76 -29.30
C LYS A 122 13.00 13.69 -28.90
N ILE A 123 12.23 12.81 -29.54
CA ILE A 123 10.79 12.63 -29.28
C ILE A 123 10.58 12.20 -27.83
N MET A 124 11.32 11.20 -27.35
CA MET A 124 11.22 10.75 -25.95
C MET A 124 11.48 11.88 -24.96
N ILE A 125 12.48 12.73 -25.20
CA ILE A 125 12.73 13.88 -24.32
C ILE A 125 11.56 14.89 -24.38
N LEU A 126 11.08 15.22 -25.58
CA LEU A 126 10.03 16.21 -25.75
C LEU A 126 8.67 15.77 -25.19
N ASP A 127 8.33 14.49 -25.34
CA ASP A 127 6.99 13.97 -25.10
C ASP A 127 6.89 13.20 -23.77
N ASP A 128 7.89 12.38 -23.43
CA ASP A 128 7.87 11.57 -22.21
C ASP A 128 8.49 12.27 -20.99
N ILE A 129 9.55 13.07 -21.20
CA ILE A 129 10.28 13.73 -20.09
C ILE A 129 9.79 15.15 -19.82
N LEU A 130 9.47 15.91 -20.87
CA LEU A 130 9.11 17.32 -20.71
C LEU A 130 7.60 17.54 -20.64
N THR A 131 7.15 18.09 -19.52
CA THR A 131 5.77 18.59 -19.37
C THR A 131 5.47 19.80 -20.27
N ALA A 132 4.18 20.11 -20.45
CA ALA A 132 3.71 21.26 -21.23
C ALA A 132 4.25 22.62 -20.75
N GLN A 133 4.75 22.69 -19.50
CA GLN A 133 5.29 23.91 -18.90
C GLN A 133 6.69 24.27 -19.43
N HIS A 134 7.40 23.33 -20.03
CA HIS A 134 8.78 23.51 -20.49
C HIS A 134 8.89 24.18 -21.88
N THR A 135 8.02 25.14 -22.21
CA THR A 135 7.91 25.72 -23.56
C THR A 135 9.25 26.24 -24.11
N ARG A 136 10.03 26.96 -23.30
CA ARG A 136 11.34 27.48 -23.72
C ARG A 136 12.34 26.38 -24.02
N LEU A 137 12.39 25.34 -23.18
CA LEU A 137 13.32 24.23 -23.35
C LEU A 137 12.90 23.36 -24.55
N LYS A 138 11.59 23.12 -24.75
CA LYS A 138 11.09 22.45 -25.96
C LYS A 138 11.46 23.21 -27.23
N ALA A 139 11.41 24.55 -27.22
CA ALA A 139 11.84 25.37 -28.36
C ALA A 139 13.35 25.28 -28.62
N GLU A 140 14.18 25.31 -27.56
CA GLU A 140 15.63 25.11 -27.66
C GLU A 140 15.97 23.75 -28.27
N ILE A 141 15.37 22.67 -27.76
CA ILE A 141 15.60 21.31 -28.24
C ILE A 141 15.17 21.17 -29.70
N ASN A 142 14.00 21.71 -30.07
CA ASN A 142 13.55 21.67 -31.46
C ASN A 142 14.46 22.44 -32.41
N SER A 143 15.07 23.54 -31.96
CA SER A 143 16.04 24.29 -32.76
C SER A 143 17.38 23.57 -32.89
N MET A 144 17.88 22.94 -31.82
CA MET A 144 19.18 22.26 -31.81
C MET A 144 19.12 20.89 -32.51
N LEU A 145 18.01 20.18 -32.35
CA LEU A 145 17.72 18.89 -32.96
C LEU A 145 16.69 19.03 -34.09
N ASP A 146 16.84 20.05 -34.93
CA ASP A 146 15.93 20.30 -36.07
C ASP A 146 16.10 19.21 -37.14
N GLU A 147 15.04 18.43 -37.40
CA GLU A 147 15.10 17.27 -38.29
C GLU A 147 15.48 17.64 -39.73
N PRO A 148 14.85 18.63 -40.40
CA PRO A 148 15.23 19.03 -41.76
C PRO A 148 16.69 19.45 -41.87
N THR A 149 17.19 20.24 -40.90
CA THR A 149 18.57 20.70 -40.89
C THR A 149 19.56 19.55 -40.69
N LEU A 150 19.29 18.64 -39.75
CA LEU A 150 20.17 17.49 -39.50
C LEU A 150 20.12 16.49 -40.67
N ARG A 151 18.96 16.30 -41.29
CA ARG A 151 18.81 15.44 -42.48
C ARG A 151 19.62 15.97 -43.66
N GLY A 152 19.56 17.28 -43.92
CA GLY A 152 20.40 17.91 -44.94
C GLY A 152 21.90 17.75 -44.67
N LYS A 153 22.34 17.83 -43.40
CA LYS A 153 23.73 17.56 -43.02
C LYS A 153 24.13 16.10 -43.22
N MET A 154 23.22 15.16 -42.97
CA MET A 154 23.47 13.73 -43.19
C MET A 154 23.64 13.42 -44.68
N GLU A 155 22.74 13.91 -45.53
CA GLU A 155 22.80 13.73 -46.99
C GLU A 155 24.08 14.35 -47.59
N ALA A 156 24.56 15.45 -47.02
CA ALA A 156 25.83 16.08 -47.39
C ALA A 156 27.08 15.40 -46.79
N GLY A 157 26.93 14.35 -45.96
CA GLY A 157 28.03 13.66 -45.29
C GLY A 157 28.74 14.49 -44.21
N GLN A 158 28.05 15.48 -43.63
CA GLN A 158 28.58 16.45 -42.66
C GLN A 158 27.97 16.30 -41.26
N LEU A 159 27.15 15.28 -41.02
CA LEU A 159 26.52 15.05 -39.72
C LEU A 159 27.53 14.52 -38.70
N GLU A 160 27.82 15.32 -37.68
CA GLU A 160 28.69 14.94 -36.56
C GLU A 160 27.87 14.30 -35.43
N ILE A 161 27.64 12.98 -35.52
CA ILE A 161 26.79 12.22 -34.58
C ILE A 161 27.26 12.39 -33.13
N ASP A 162 28.56 12.35 -32.89
CA ASP A 162 29.15 12.51 -31.54
C ASP A 162 28.76 13.85 -30.89
N LYS A 163 28.69 14.93 -31.68
CA LYS A 163 28.28 16.25 -31.18
C LYS A 163 26.80 16.26 -30.80
N VAL A 164 25.95 15.61 -31.60
CA VAL A 164 24.52 15.50 -31.32
C VAL A 164 24.28 14.66 -30.06
N MET A 165 24.95 13.52 -29.95
CA MET A 165 24.86 12.65 -28.76
C MET A 165 25.36 13.34 -27.51
N LYS A 166 26.47 14.08 -27.58
CA LYS A 166 26.96 14.86 -26.44
C LYS A 166 25.93 15.90 -25.97
N TYR A 167 25.27 16.60 -26.90
CA TYR A 167 24.19 17.52 -26.55
C TYR A 167 23.03 16.81 -25.85
N ILE A 168 22.61 15.64 -26.36
CA ILE A 168 21.52 14.85 -25.76
C ILE A 168 21.89 14.37 -24.35
N ILE A 169 23.12 13.86 -24.15
CA ILE A 169 23.60 13.41 -22.83
C ILE A 169 23.68 14.59 -21.86
N ASP A 170 24.15 15.76 -22.31
CA ASP A 170 24.17 16.97 -21.48
C ASP A 170 22.76 17.47 -21.15
N LEU A 171 21.80 17.31 -22.06
CA LEU A 171 20.39 17.58 -21.79
C LEU A 171 19.82 16.60 -20.75
N CYS A 172 20.11 15.30 -20.87
CA CYS A 172 19.72 14.30 -19.87
C CYS A 172 20.30 14.64 -18.50
N SER A 173 21.58 15.06 -18.44
CA SER A 173 22.25 15.46 -17.19
C SER A 173 21.58 16.63 -16.47
N ARG A 174 20.88 17.51 -17.19
CA ARG A 174 20.14 18.63 -16.61
C ARG A 174 18.73 18.26 -16.15
N LEU A 175 18.19 17.15 -16.66
CA LEU A 175 16.80 16.75 -16.48
C LEU A 175 16.64 15.55 -15.55
N CYS A 176 17.65 14.69 -15.43
CA CYS A 176 17.57 13.49 -14.61
C CYS A 176 17.61 13.80 -13.12
N SER A 177 17.14 12.84 -12.31
CA SER A 177 17.26 12.93 -10.85
C SER A 177 18.74 12.78 -10.42
N PRO A 178 19.17 13.37 -9.29
CA PRO A 178 20.55 13.24 -8.81
C PRO A 178 21.01 11.79 -8.59
N GLY A 179 20.05 10.86 -8.39
CA GLY A 179 20.35 9.43 -8.28
C GLY A 179 20.88 8.80 -9.57
N ARG A 180 20.73 9.47 -10.73
CA ARG A 180 21.18 8.99 -12.04
C ARG A 180 22.49 9.65 -12.52
N ASP A 181 23.06 10.59 -11.76
CA ASP A 181 24.31 11.29 -12.12
C ASP A 181 25.47 10.33 -12.39
N GLY A 182 25.55 9.21 -11.66
CA GLY A 182 26.55 8.16 -11.89
C GLY A 182 26.41 7.48 -13.26
N LEU A 183 25.19 7.30 -13.76
CA LEU A 183 24.93 6.75 -15.09
C LEU A 183 25.32 7.75 -16.19
N VAL A 184 25.03 9.03 -15.99
CA VAL A 184 25.45 10.11 -16.90
C VAL A 184 26.98 10.18 -16.98
N ALA A 185 27.67 10.09 -15.84
CA ALA A 185 29.13 10.06 -15.81
C ALA A 185 29.70 8.87 -16.59
N ALA A 186 29.15 7.67 -16.38
CA ALA A 186 29.54 6.48 -17.13
C ALA A 186 29.27 6.61 -18.64
N LEU A 187 28.17 7.26 -19.04
CA LEU A 187 27.88 7.53 -20.45
C LEU A 187 28.92 8.45 -21.09
N ARG A 188 29.41 9.47 -20.37
CA ARG A 188 30.42 10.40 -20.89
C ARG A 188 31.79 9.76 -21.14
N GLU A 189 32.07 8.62 -20.54
CA GLU A 189 33.33 7.87 -20.72
C GLU A 189 33.29 6.90 -21.92
N LYS A 190 32.10 6.58 -22.43
CA LYS A 190 31.94 5.66 -23.56
C LYS A 190 32.37 6.31 -24.88
N THR A 191 33.10 5.57 -25.68
CA THR A 191 33.57 6.00 -27.01
C THR A 191 32.82 5.31 -28.16
N ASP A 192 32.25 4.13 -27.91
CA ASP A 192 31.48 3.41 -28.93
C ASP A 192 30.08 4.03 -29.07
N ILE A 193 29.70 4.34 -30.32
CA ILE A 193 28.43 5.01 -30.63
C ILE A 193 27.22 4.15 -30.26
N ILE A 194 27.30 2.83 -30.41
CA ILE A 194 26.21 1.91 -30.06
C ILE A 194 26.03 1.89 -28.54
N ASP A 195 27.13 1.83 -27.79
CA ASP A 195 27.10 1.85 -26.33
C ASP A 195 26.57 3.18 -25.77
N LEU A 196 26.83 4.30 -26.47
CA LEU A 196 26.26 5.61 -26.17
C LEU A 196 24.76 5.64 -26.43
N PHE A 197 24.31 5.15 -27.60
CA PHE A 197 22.90 5.07 -27.94
C PHE A 197 22.13 4.20 -26.95
N GLN A 198 22.62 2.99 -26.70
CA GLN A 198 21.99 2.05 -25.78
C GLN A 198 21.90 2.64 -24.38
N GLY A 199 23.01 3.15 -23.85
CA GLY A 199 23.00 3.70 -22.50
C GLY A 199 22.16 4.97 -22.36
N THR A 200 22.04 5.77 -23.43
CA THR A 200 21.19 6.98 -23.42
C THR A 200 19.71 6.60 -23.42
N MET A 201 19.32 5.59 -24.20
CA MET A 201 17.95 5.06 -24.19
C MET A 201 17.60 4.45 -22.83
N ASP A 202 18.48 3.61 -22.28
CA ASP A 202 18.31 3.03 -20.95
C ASP A 202 18.16 4.14 -19.89
N LEU A 203 18.96 5.22 -19.97
CA LEU A 203 18.84 6.36 -19.07
C LEU A 203 17.49 7.09 -19.22
N LEU A 204 17.03 7.33 -20.45
CA LEU A 204 15.74 7.98 -20.69
C LEU A 204 14.55 7.14 -20.21
N GLU A 205 14.59 5.82 -20.38
CA GLU A 205 13.59 4.91 -19.80
C GLU A 205 13.53 5.04 -18.28
N LEU A 206 14.69 5.09 -17.62
CA LEU A 206 14.76 5.32 -16.17
C LEU A 206 14.25 6.71 -15.77
N MET A 207 14.60 7.75 -16.53
CA MET A 207 14.12 9.11 -16.29
C MET A 207 12.59 9.21 -16.44
N LYS A 208 12.01 8.48 -17.40
CA LYS A 208 10.56 8.38 -17.56
C LYS A 208 9.92 7.76 -16.32
N ASN A 209 10.46 6.64 -15.83
CA ASN A 209 9.98 6.02 -14.59
C ASN A 209 10.13 6.95 -13.37
N ASP A 210 11.26 7.65 -13.24
CA ASP A 210 11.50 8.64 -12.19
C ASP A 210 10.41 9.73 -12.21
N LEU A 211 10.10 10.27 -13.39
CA LEU A 211 9.07 11.30 -13.57
C LEU A 211 7.67 10.78 -13.24
N THR A 212 7.30 9.58 -13.72
CA THR A 212 5.99 9.00 -13.43
C THR A 212 5.84 8.70 -11.94
N ASN A 213 6.87 8.16 -11.29
CA ASN A 213 6.88 7.93 -9.84
C ASN A 213 6.76 9.24 -9.05
N TYR A 214 7.45 10.29 -9.49
CA TYR A 214 7.30 11.62 -8.92
C TYR A 214 5.86 12.14 -9.08
N GLN A 215 5.27 12.04 -10.27
CA GLN A 215 3.89 12.48 -10.52
C GLN A 215 2.87 11.71 -9.69
N ILE A 216 3.03 10.38 -9.55
CA ILE A 216 2.20 9.56 -8.67
C ILE A 216 2.30 10.05 -7.23
N SER A 217 3.53 10.28 -6.73
CA SER A 217 3.73 10.74 -5.35
C SER A 217 3.09 12.11 -5.08
N GLN A 218 3.19 13.04 -6.03
CA GLN A 218 2.65 14.39 -5.89
C GLN A 218 1.12 14.44 -5.98
N ASN A 219 0.51 13.53 -6.74
CA ASN A 219 -0.94 13.52 -6.99
C ASN A 219 -1.69 12.44 -6.20
N ARG A 220 -1.03 11.75 -5.28
CA ARG A 220 -1.57 10.57 -4.58
C ARG A 220 -2.95 10.81 -3.97
N SER A 221 -3.16 11.90 -3.25
CA SER A 221 -4.46 12.21 -2.65
C SER A 221 -5.57 12.42 -3.68
N ALA A 222 -5.25 13.02 -4.83
CA ALA A 222 -6.21 13.19 -5.93
C ALA A 222 -6.54 11.86 -6.61
N ILE A 223 -5.54 10.98 -6.77
CA ILE A 223 -5.71 9.62 -7.30
C ILE A 223 -6.60 8.79 -6.37
N GLU A 224 -6.40 8.86 -5.05
CA GLU A 224 -7.24 8.18 -4.06
C GLU A 224 -8.71 8.63 -4.14
N GLU A 225 -8.95 9.93 -4.25
CA GLU A 225 -10.32 10.46 -4.38
C GLU A 225 -10.96 10.06 -5.71
N TYR A 226 -10.20 10.15 -6.82
CA TYR A 226 -10.66 9.73 -8.13
C TYR A 226 -10.99 8.24 -8.17
N SER A 227 -10.11 7.39 -7.64
CA SER A 227 -10.26 5.95 -7.56
C SER A 227 -11.59 5.58 -6.88
N ALA A 228 -11.84 6.11 -5.68
CA ALA A 228 -13.08 5.82 -4.93
C ALA A 228 -14.33 6.27 -5.70
N LYS A 229 -14.34 7.47 -6.28
CA LYS A 229 -15.49 7.96 -7.06
C LYS A 229 -15.75 7.13 -8.32
N HIS A 230 -14.69 6.79 -9.04
CA HIS A 230 -14.81 6.06 -10.31
C HIS A 230 -15.19 4.60 -10.09
N GLU A 231 -14.59 3.93 -9.10
CA GLU A 231 -14.93 2.56 -8.70
C GLU A 231 -16.41 2.45 -8.31
N TYR A 232 -16.91 3.36 -7.46
CA TYR A 232 -18.32 3.39 -7.08
C TYR A 232 -19.24 3.64 -8.28
N LYS A 233 -18.90 4.59 -9.16
CA LYS A 233 -19.67 4.87 -10.38
C LYS A 233 -19.75 3.64 -11.31
N MET A 234 -18.65 2.90 -11.45
CA MET A 234 -18.63 1.66 -12.26
C MET A 234 -19.48 0.57 -11.62
N PHE A 235 -19.40 0.41 -10.30
CA PHE A 235 -20.25 -0.53 -9.58
C PHE A 235 -21.74 -0.21 -9.77
N GLN A 236 -22.13 1.07 -9.73
CA GLN A 236 -23.51 1.49 -9.96
C GLN A 236 -24.01 1.20 -11.38
N LYS A 237 -23.16 1.37 -12.40
CA LYS A 237 -23.51 0.94 -13.76
C LYS A 237 -23.77 -0.56 -13.81
N SER A 238 -22.93 -1.35 -13.14
CA SER A 238 -23.13 -2.80 -13.04
C SER A 238 -24.43 -3.17 -12.32
N LEU A 239 -24.83 -2.44 -11.28
CA LEU A 239 -26.12 -2.63 -10.60
C LEU A 239 -27.33 -2.26 -11.47
N ALA A 240 -27.20 -1.26 -12.34
CA ALA A 240 -28.27 -0.91 -13.27
C ALA A 240 -28.51 -2.02 -14.31
N GLU A 241 -27.45 -2.70 -14.73
CA GLU A 241 -27.51 -3.85 -15.65
C GLU A 241 -27.95 -5.14 -14.94
N ASN A 242 -27.53 -5.33 -13.69
CA ASN A 242 -27.88 -6.47 -12.85
C ASN A 242 -28.34 -6.00 -11.45
N PRO A 243 -29.66 -5.83 -11.23
CA PRO A 243 -30.20 -5.38 -9.95
C PRO A 243 -29.84 -6.29 -8.76
N ASN A 244 -29.49 -7.56 -9.02
CA ASN A 244 -29.08 -8.53 -8.01
C ASN A 244 -27.56 -8.52 -7.75
N GLY A 245 -26.79 -7.59 -8.33
CA GLY A 245 -25.33 -7.54 -8.26
C GLY A 245 -24.73 -7.10 -6.91
N CYS A 246 -25.55 -7.00 -5.85
CA CYS A 246 -25.14 -6.61 -4.50
C CYS A 246 -25.62 -7.61 -3.43
N ASN A 247 -26.07 -8.80 -3.83
CA ASN A 247 -26.70 -9.75 -2.92
C ASN A 247 -25.70 -10.31 -1.90
N PHE A 248 -24.48 -10.63 -2.32
CA PHE A 248 -23.46 -11.17 -1.41
C PHE A 248 -22.92 -10.09 -0.47
N THR A 249 -22.74 -8.87 -0.95
CA THR A 249 -22.39 -7.69 -0.13
C THR A 249 -23.45 -7.47 0.96
N ARG A 250 -24.73 -7.52 0.58
CA ARG A 250 -25.84 -7.38 1.52
C ARG A 250 -25.86 -8.50 2.56
N GLN A 251 -25.72 -9.75 2.13
CA GLN A 251 -25.69 -10.92 3.02
C GLN A 251 -24.50 -10.84 3.99
N TRP A 252 -23.31 -10.53 3.49
CA TRP A 252 -22.09 -10.35 4.27
C TRP A 252 -22.26 -9.29 5.37
N LEU A 253 -22.78 -8.10 5.05
CA LEU A 253 -23.05 -7.08 6.06
C LEU A 253 -24.16 -7.47 7.02
N LYS A 254 -25.21 -8.14 6.54
CA LYS A 254 -26.33 -8.56 7.38
C LYS A 254 -25.89 -9.55 8.46
N ILE A 255 -25.10 -10.57 8.10
CA ILE A 255 -24.57 -11.54 9.07
C ILE A 255 -23.67 -10.82 10.09
N ALA A 256 -22.83 -9.87 9.66
CA ALA A 256 -21.98 -9.10 10.55
C ALA A 256 -22.79 -8.21 11.51
N TYR A 257 -23.89 -7.62 11.04
CA TYR A 257 -24.80 -6.80 11.84
C TYR A 257 -25.54 -7.65 12.88
N GLU A 258 -26.12 -8.78 12.47
CA GLU A 258 -26.90 -9.65 13.34
C GLU A 258 -26.06 -10.17 14.53
N GLU A 259 -24.81 -10.56 14.29
CA GLU A 259 -23.89 -11.00 15.36
C GLU A 259 -23.55 -9.91 16.39
N LEU A 260 -23.56 -8.64 15.99
CA LEU A 260 -23.15 -7.55 16.87
C LEU A 260 -24.31 -7.00 17.69
N PHE A 261 -25.52 -7.02 17.12
CA PHE A 261 -26.64 -6.24 17.61
C PHE A 261 -27.89 -7.07 17.93
N THR A 262 -28.11 -8.23 17.30
CA THR A 262 -29.34 -9.01 17.52
C THR A 262 -29.37 -9.73 18.89
N ASP A 263 -28.21 -10.08 19.46
CA ASP A 263 -28.13 -10.69 20.81
C ASP A 263 -28.23 -9.68 21.97
N LYS A 264 -28.10 -8.38 21.71
CA LYS A 264 -28.12 -7.33 22.77
C LYS A 264 -29.48 -6.66 22.96
N ASP A 265 -30.34 -6.71 21.94
CA ASP A 265 -31.67 -6.09 21.98
C ASP A 265 -32.69 -6.90 22.82
N SER A 266 -32.30 -8.04 23.39
CA SER A 266 -33.17 -8.85 24.25
C SER A 266 -33.07 -8.52 25.74
N GLU A 267 -32.05 -7.78 26.19
CA GLU A 267 -31.86 -7.45 27.63
C GLU A 267 -32.18 -6.01 28.02
N GLU A 268 -32.23 -5.05 27.08
CA GLU A 268 -32.69 -3.69 27.37
C GLU A 268 -34.12 -3.46 26.87
N GLY A 269 -35.06 -3.92 27.70
CA GLY A 269 -36.45 -3.55 27.59
C GLY A 269 -36.65 -2.03 27.64
N THR A 270 -37.48 -1.55 26.72
CA THR A 270 -38.11 -0.21 26.63
C THR A 270 -37.28 0.91 25.99
N SER A 271 -37.56 1.24 24.72
CA SER A 271 -38.30 2.47 24.38
C SER A 271 -38.55 2.64 22.88
N SER A 272 -39.75 3.11 22.57
CA SER A 272 -40.14 3.98 21.45
C SER A 272 -39.25 4.03 20.20
N LYS A 273 -39.72 3.41 19.11
CA LYS A 273 -39.34 3.71 17.73
C LYS A 273 -39.55 5.22 17.44
N LYS A 274 -38.51 6.03 17.63
CA LYS A 274 -38.37 7.32 16.97
C LYS A 274 -37.43 7.11 15.79
N GLU A 275 -37.89 7.44 14.59
CA GLU A 275 -37.01 7.60 13.43
C GLU A 275 -35.93 8.62 13.81
N LYS A 276 -34.70 8.14 14.02
CA LYS A 276 -33.54 8.99 14.31
C LYS A 276 -33.01 9.52 12.96
N PRO A 277 -32.55 10.77 12.90
CA PRO A 277 -32.02 11.36 11.67
C PRO A 277 -30.81 10.57 11.15
N ALA A 278 -30.64 10.53 9.82
CA ALA A 278 -29.57 9.77 9.15
C ALA A 278 -28.14 10.16 9.60
N ASP A 279 -27.97 11.38 10.11
CA ASP A 279 -26.69 11.99 10.51
C ASP A 279 -26.35 11.82 12.01
N ASP A 280 -27.00 10.86 12.70
CA ASP A 280 -26.70 10.55 14.09
C ASP A 280 -25.29 9.92 14.22
N PRO A 281 -24.38 10.43 15.08
CA PRO A 281 -23.10 9.77 15.35
C PRO A 281 -23.22 8.29 15.78
N GLU A 282 -24.40 7.87 16.26
CA GLU A 282 -24.70 6.46 16.50
C GLU A 282 -24.70 5.63 15.21
N ASN A 283 -25.18 6.16 14.08
CA ASN A 283 -25.23 5.46 12.78
C ASN A 283 -23.84 5.23 12.19
N GLU A 284 -22.92 6.19 12.34
CA GLU A 284 -21.53 6.02 11.90
C GLU A 284 -20.85 4.90 12.69
N LYS A 285 -21.16 4.77 13.99
CA LYS A 285 -20.66 3.65 14.80
C LYS A 285 -21.21 2.31 14.30
N TYR A 286 -22.52 2.19 14.03
CA TYR A 286 -23.09 0.96 13.45
C TYR A 286 -22.41 0.59 12.12
N LEU A 287 -22.15 1.57 11.27
CA LEU A 287 -21.43 1.37 10.00
C LEU A 287 -20.01 0.84 10.23
N VAL A 288 -19.23 1.51 11.07
CA VAL A 288 -17.83 1.13 11.34
C VAL A 288 -17.77 -0.24 12.01
N ASP A 289 -18.59 -0.52 13.01
CA ASP A 289 -18.59 -1.79 13.74
C ASP A 289 -19.01 -2.94 12.83
N THR A 290 -20.11 -2.79 12.08
CA THR A 290 -20.63 -3.81 11.15
C THR A 290 -19.62 -4.12 10.05
N THR A 291 -19.11 -3.09 9.36
CA THR A 291 -18.13 -3.30 8.28
C THR A 291 -16.82 -3.88 8.81
N SER A 292 -16.34 -3.43 9.99
CA SER A 292 -15.12 -4.00 10.60
C SER A 292 -15.27 -5.48 10.94
N ARG A 293 -16.42 -5.88 11.49
CA ARG A 293 -16.74 -7.30 11.71
C ARG A 293 -16.79 -8.07 10.40
N GLY A 294 -17.44 -7.50 9.38
CA GLY A 294 -17.49 -8.08 8.04
C GLY A 294 -16.11 -8.32 7.46
N TYR A 295 -15.22 -7.33 7.51
CA TYR A 295 -13.86 -7.47 6.97
C TYR A 295 -13.09 -8.57 7.69
N VAL A 296 -13.10 -8.59 9.03
CA VAL A 296 -12.39 -9.61 9.82
C VAL A 296 -12.82 -11.03 9.44
N LYS A 297 -14.10 -11.25 9.13
CA LYS A 297 -14.59 -12.56 8.69
C LYS A 297 -13.95 -13.05 7.39
N LEU A 298 -13.64 -12.13 6.46
CA LEU A 298 -13.05 -12.49 5.17
C LEU A 298 -11.66 -13.10 5.30
N VAL A 299 -10.93 -12.80 6.38
CA VAL A 299 -9.58 -13.33 6.63
C VAL A 299 -9.55 -14.45 7.66
N GLN A 300 -10.69 -14.77 8.29
CA GLN A 300 -10.81 -15.84 9.27
C GLN A 300 -11.05 -17.22 8.63
N VAL A 301 -11.43 -17.24 7.36
CA VAL A 301 -11.66 -18.44 6.55
C VAL A 301 -10.79 -18.37 5.30
N ASP A 302 -10.35 -19.53 4.80
CA ASP A 302 -9.49 -19.59 3.61
C ASP A 302 -10.29 -19.36 2.32
N GLU A 303 -11.44 -20.02 2.19
CA GLU A 303 -12.37 -19.80 1.07
C GLU A 303 -13.69 -19.19 1.56
N TYR A 304 -13.98 -17.97 1.09
CA TYR A 304 -15.25 -17.29 1.34
C TYR A 304 -16.16 -17.44 0.11
N SER A 305 -17.10 -18.40 0.15
CA SER A 305 -17.93 -18.77 -1.00
C SER A 305 -18.76 -17.62 -1.57
N ASP A 306 -19.39 -16.83 -0.68
CA ASP A 306 -20.29 -15.74 -1.03
C ASP A 306 -19.54 -14.39 -0.99
N PHE A 307 -18.45 -14.28 -1.75
CA PHE A 307 -17.54 -13.13 -1.65
C PHE A 307 -18.24 -11.80 -2.00
N PRO A 308 -18.12 -10.73 -1.18
CA PRO A 308 -18.79 -9.46 -1.42
C PRO A 308 -18.40 -8.83 -2.76
N GLU A 309 -19.40 -8.48 -3.59
CA GLU A 309 -19.16 -7.89 -4.92
C GLU A 309 -18.42 -6.55 -4.85
N THR A 310 -18.62 -5.80 -3.78
CA THR A 310 -17.93 -4.53 -3.48
C THR A 310 -16.43 -4.69 -3.21
N LEU A 311 -15.95 -5.90 -2.93
CA LEU A 311 -14.52 -6.18 -2.70
C LEU A 311 -13.88 -6.98 -3.84
N LYS A 312 -14.57 -7.11 -4.97
CA LYS A 312 -14.16 -8.02 -6.06
C LYS A 312 -12.77 -7.71 -6.64
N ILE A 313 -12.38 -6.44 -6.72
CA ILE A 313 -11.05 -6.02 -7.18
C ILE A 313 -9.95 -6.55 -6.25
N ASP A 314 -10.23 -6.58 -4.94
CA ASP A 314 -9.29 -6.97 -3.89
C ASP A 314 -9.35 -8.45 -3.52
N ARG A 315 -10.20 -9.26 -4.16
CA ARG A 315 -10.46 -10.65 -3.78
C ARG A 315 -9.18 -11.47 -3.59
N LEU A 316 -8.33 -11.53 -4.61
CA LEU A 316 -7.07 -12.29 -4.54
C LEU A 316 -6.13 -11.78 -3.44
N LYS A 317 -6.10 -10.46 -3.18
CA LYS A 317 -5.27 -9.89 -2.11
C LYS A 317 -5.80 -10.27 -0.74
N ILE A 318 -7.13 -10.30 -0.58
CA ILE A 318 -7.79 -10.68 0.67
C ILE A 318 -7.60 -12.17 0.94
N GLU A 319 -7.70 -13.03 -0.08
CA GLU A 319 -7.41 -14.47 0.02
C GLU A 319 -5.94 -14.70 0.46
N LEU A 320 -4.97 -14.03 -0.18
CA LEU A 320 -3.56 -14.09 0.26
C LEU A 320 -3.33 -13.54 1.68
N LEU A 321 -4.13 -12.55 2.09
CA LEU A 321 -4.10 -12.03 3.46
C LEU A 321 -4.74 -13.02 4.44
N ALA A 322 -5.77 -13.76 4.04
CA ALA A 322 -6.37 -14.83 4.84
C ALA A 322 -5.37 -15.96 5.11
N GLU A 323 -4.64 -16.42 4.09
CA GLU A 323 -3.53 -17.38 4.24
C GLU A 323 -2.47 -16.84 5.22
N LYS A 324 -2.09 -15.56 5.07
CA LYS A 324 -1.11 -14.93 5.96
C LYS A 324 -1.63 -14.81 7.39
N PHE A 325 -2.92 -14.53 7.56
CA PHE A 325 -3.57 -14.46 8.86
C PHE A 325 -3.55 -15.83 9.54
N LEU A 326 -3.90 -16.90 8.80
CA LEU A 326 -3.82 -18.28 9.28
C LEU A 326 -2.39 -18.62 9.73
N GLN A 327 -1.37 -18.27 8.94
CA GLN A 327 0.04 -18.46 9.29
C GLN A 327 0.39 -17.78 10.62
N ILE A 328 0.00 -16.51 10.79
CA ILE A 328 0.25 -15.72 12.01
C ILE A 328 -0.44 -16.36 13.21
N VAL A 329 -1.70 -16.78 13.08
CA VAL A 329 -2.44 -17.46 14.15
C VAL A 329 -1.74 -18.76 14.54
N MET A 330 -1.35 -19.60 13.57
CA MET A 330 -0.64 -20.86 13.85
C MET A 330 0.68 -20.63 14.57
N CYS A 331 1.48 -19.68 14.10
CA CYS A 331 2.76 -19.35 14.73
C CYS A 331 2.55 -18.83 16.15
N ALA A 332 1.58 -17.93 16.36
CA ALA A 332 1.29 -17.37 17.68
C ALA A 332 0.81 -18.42 18.66
N SER A 333 -0.13 -19.27 18.24
CA SER A 333 -0.65 -20.38 19.03
C SER A 333 0.45 -21.39 19.36
N ALA A 334 1.29 -21.77 18.40
CA ALA A 334 2.37 -22.74 18.60
C ALA A 334 3.47 -22.20 19.53
N VAL A 335 3.90 -20.94 19.36
CA VAL A 335 4.84 -20.29 20.28
C VAL A 335 4.26 -20.24 21.68
N PHE A 336 2.98 -19.88 21.82
CA PHE A 336 2.31 -19.82 23.12
C PHE A 336 2.23 -21.19 23.81
N VAL A 337 1.74 -22.21 23.11
CA VAL A 337 1.67 -23.61 23.61
C VAL A 337 3.06 -24.07 24.05
N THR A 338 4.07 -23.84 23.22
CA THR A 338 5.45 -24.25 23.52
C THR A 338 5.99 -23.55 24.75
N CYS A 339 5.80 -22.23 24.87
CA CYS A 339 6.27 -21.48 26.03
C CYS A 339 5.59 -21.95 27.33
N ASN A 340 4.28 -22.23 27.27
CA ASN A 340 3.56 -22.69 28.45
C ASN A 340 4.02 -24.07 28.92
N VAL A 341 4.29 -25.00 27.98
CA VAL A 341 4.68 -26.37 28.32
C VAL A 341 6.18 -26.49 28.64
N ALA A 342 7.04 -25.76 27.94
CA ALA A 342 8.49 -25.78 28.17
C ALA A 342 8.87 -25.14 29.52
N GLY A 343 8.00 -24.29 30.07
CA GLY A 343 8.23 -23.63 31.34
C GLY A 343 9.11 -22.38 31.22
N ARG A 344 9.18 -21.64 32.33
CA ARG A 344 9.70 -20.26 32.36
C ARG A 344 11.17 -20.16 31.99
N GLN A 345 12.02 -21.05 32.50
CA GLN A 345 13.48 -20.99 32.30
C GLN A 345 13.88 -21.15 30.82
N ILE A 346 13.16 -22.00 30.08
CA ILE A 346 13.35 -22.18 28.64
C ILE A 346 12.71 -21.02 27.87
N SER A 347 11.49 -20.64 28.23
CA SER A 347 10.73 -19.61 27.49
C SER A 347 11.29 -18.19 27.61
N GLU A 348 12.01 -17.91 28.70
CA GLU A 348 12.68 -16.63 28.95
C GLU A 348 14.16 -16.67 28.60
N SER A 349 14.69 -17.78 28.08
CA SER A 349 16.08 -17.83 27.66
C SER A 349 16.31 -16.97 26.43
N ASP A 350 17.52 -16.42 26.33
CA ASP A 350 17.89 -15.50 25.25
C ASP A 350 17.71 -16.16 23.88
N GLY A 351 17.01 -15.47 22.98
CA GLY A 351 16.82 -15.89 21.59
C GLY A 351 15.78 -16.99 21.35
N PHE A 352 15.36 -17.77 22.36
CA PHE A 352 14.49 -18.95 22.17
C PHE A 352 13.23 -18.65 21.37
N LYS A 353 12.43 -17.67 21.82
CA LYS A 353 11.17 -17.31 21.15
C LYS A 353 11.38 -16.84 19.71
N LYS A 354 12.49 -16.14 19.45
CA LYS A 354 12.83 -15.63 18.11
C LYS A 354 13.20 -16.79 17.18
N THR A 355 14.10 -17.66 17.62
CA THR A 355 14.51 -18.86 16.87
C THR A 355 13.32 -19.76 16.58
N LEU A 356 12.48 -20.03 17.59
CA LEU A 356 11.27 -20.82 17.41
C LEU A 356 10.36 -20.18 16.36
N LYS A 357 10.07 -18.88 16.48
CA LYS A 357 9.23 -18.17 15.51
C LYS A 357 9.82 -18.26 14.10
N ASP A 358 11.11 -18.00 13.91
CA ASP A 358 11.74 -18.00 12.59
C ASP A 358 11.65 -19.40 11.94
N HIS A 359 11.83 -20.48 12.71
CA HIS A 359 11.61 -21.85 12.25
C HIS A 359 10.13 -22.12 11.89
N LEU A 360 9.19 -21.66 12.72
CA LEU A 360 7.76 -21.84 12.46
C LEU A 360 7.28 -21.08 11.22
N VAL A 361 7.75 -19.85 11.01
CA VAL A 361 7.46 -19.06 9.81
C VAL A 361 7.99 -19.76 8.56
N ALA A 362 9.16 -20.40 8.64
CA ALA A 362 9.72 -21.16 7.52
C ALA A 362 8.90 -22.41 7.20
N ILE A 363 8.44 -23.15 8.23
CA ILE A 363 7.61 -24.35 8.06
C ILE A 363 6.25 -23.99 7.46
N THR A 364 5.67 -22.88 7.92
CA THR A 364 4.30 -22.48 7.56
C THR A 364 4.23 -21.58 6.33
N ASN A 365 5.31 -21.49 5.57
CA ASN A 365 5.35 -20.64 4.38
C ASN A 365 4.47 -21.26 3.29
N ASN A 366 3.45 -20.52 2.84
CA ASN A 366 2.40 -21.01 1.92
C ASN A 366 1.57 -22.18 2.51
N THR A 367 1.26 -22.12 3.80
CA THR A 367 0.27 -23.01 4.42
C THR A 367 -1.15 -22.52 4.08
N ASP A 368 -1.92 -23.41 3.47
CA ASP A 368 -3.35 -23.29 3.17
C ASP A 368 -4.14 -24.32 4.01
N GLU A 369 -5.48 -24.35 3.91
CA GLU A 369 -6.33 -25.32 4.61
C GLU A 369 -6.03 -26.79 4.25
N GLU A 370 -5.53 -27.08 3.03
CA GLU A 370 -5.19 -28.44 2.62
C GLU A 370 -3.91 -28.93 3.32
N ARG A 371 -2.93 -28.04 3.49
CA ARG A 371 -1.62 -28.33 4.06
C ARG A 371 -1.57 -28.17 5.56
N ILE A 372 -2.51 -27.43 6.16
CA ILE A 372 -2.52 -27.11 7.59
C ILE A 372 -2.32 -28.35 8.46
N LYS A 373 -2.96 -29.48 8.11
CA LYS A 373 -2.86 -30.72 8.88
C LYS A 373 -1.44 -31.29 8.86
N ALA A 374 -0.80 -31.36 7.70
CA ALA A 374 0.56 -31.86 7.56
C ALA A 374 1.57 -30.89 8.18
N ASP A 375 1.31 -29.58 8.10
CA ASP A 375 2.17 -28.57 8.69
C ASP A 375 2.04 -28.55 10.23
N LEU A 376 0.88 -28.81 10.81
CA LEU A 376 0.71 -28.96 12.26
C LEU A 376 1.58 -30.06 12.86
N GLU A 377 1.74 -31.20 12.17
CA GLU A 377 2.65 -32.26 12.62
C GLU A 377 4.11 -31.78 12.63
N LYS A 378 4.54 -31.09 11.56
CA LYS A 378 5.90 -30.52 11.47
C LYS A 378 6.13 -29.44 12.51
N ILE A 379 5.15 -28.57 12.72
CA ILE A 379 5.15 -27.52 13.76
C ILE A 379 5.30 -28.17 15.14
N GLY A 380 4.54 -29.23 15.41
CA GLY A 380 4.61 -30.01 16.64
C GLY A 380 6.01 -30.54 16.92
N GLU A 381 6.61 -31.21 15.93
CA GLU A 381 7.99 -31.73 16.05
C GLU A 381 9.02 -30.62 16.23
N GLN A 382 8.90 -29.52 15.49
CA GLN A 382 9.83 -28.40 15.60
C GLN A 382 9.75 -27.72 16.97
N CYS A 383 8.53 -27.52 17.50
CA CYS A 383 8.31 -26.98 18.84
C CYS A 383 8.94 -27.86 19.92
N VAL A 384 8.77 -29.19 19.82
CA VAL A 384 9.39 -30.14 20.75
C VAL A 384 10.92 -30.06 20.66
N LYS A 385 11.47 -30.10 19.45
CA LYS A 385 12.91 -30.08 19.21
C LYS A 385 13.55 -28.82 19.78
N GLU A 386 13.01 -27.65 19.46
CA GLU A 386 13.55 -26.38 19.95
C GLU A 386 13.52 -26.30 21.48
N ALA A 387 12.44 -26.75 22.10
CA ALA A 387 12.31 -26.75 23.56
C ALA A 387 13.26 -27.76 24.22
N SER A 388 13.41 -28.97 23.68
CA SER A 388 14.32 -29.99 24.21
C SER A 388 15.79 -29.61 24.03
N ASP A 389 16.17 -29.08 22.86
CA ASP A 389 17.55 -28.66 22.58
C ASP A 389 17.97 -27.49 23.48
N THR A 390 17.04 -26.57 23.75
CA THR A 390 17.24 -25.47 24.69
C THR A 390 17.35 -25.98 26.13
N ALA A 391 16.52 -26.96 26.54
CA ALA A 391 16.63 -27.59 27.86
C ALA A 391 18.02 -28.21 28.08
N VAL A 392 18.53 -28.94 27.08
CA VAL A 392 19.88 -29.54 27.11
C VAL A 392 20.95 -28.46 27.25
N THR A 393 20.84 -27.38 26.48
CA THR A 393 21.79 -26.24 26.52
C THR A 393 21.80 -25.57 27.90
N LEU A 394 20.64 -25.44 28.53
CA LEU A 394 20.47 -24.89 29.87
C LEU A 394 20.74 -25.89 31.00
N LYS A 395 21.09 -27.15 30.67
CA LYS A 395 21.30 -28.26 31.61
C LYS A 395 20.08 -28.54 32.51
N LEU A 396 18.89 -28.46 31.91
CA LEU A 396 17.61 -28.78 32.54
C LEU A 396 17.14 -30.17 32.09
N ASP A 397 16.46 -30.89 32.99
CA ASP A 397 15.84 -32.16 32.65
C ASP A 397 14.58 -31.94 31.81
N TRP A 398 14.53 -32.54 30.62
CA TRP A 398 13.36 -32.48 29.75
C TRP A 398 12.42 -33.67 29.98
N ASN A 399 11.18 -33.40 30.40
CA ASN A 399 10.17 -34.44 30.61
C ASN A 399 9.59 -34.92 29.27
N PRO A 400 9.64 -36.23 28.93
CA PRO A 400 9.00 -36.77 27.74
C PRO A 400 7.49 -36.47 27.62
N GLY A 401 6.79 -36.31 28.75
CA GLY A 401 5.38 -35.91 28.80
C GLY A 401 5.14 -34.51 28.22
N ASN A 402 6.12 -33.61 28.30
CA ASN A 402 6.04 -32.27 27.70
C ASN A 402 6.01 -32.37 26.17
N SER A 403 6.81 -33.27 25.60
CA SER A 403 6.82 -33.51 24.14
C SER A 403 5.47 -34.00 23.63
N VAL A 404 4.84 -34.94 24.35
CA VAL A 404 3.50 -35.45 24.00
C VAL A 404 2.45 -34.34 24.13
N SER A 405 2.54 -33.53 25.19
CA SER A 405 1.61 -32.42 25.42
C SER A 405 1.68 -31.36 24.32
N ILE A 406 2.89 -30.94 23.91
CA ILE A 406 3.11 -29.97 22.84
C ILE A 406 2.50 -30.47 21.52
N ARG A 407 2.82 -31.70 21.11
CA ARG A 407 2.28 -32.29 19.86
C ARG A 407 0.75 -32.35 19.87
N ASN A 408 0.16 -32.82 20.97
CA ASN A 408 -1.30 -32.95 21.06
C ASN A 408 -2.01 -31.59 21.05
N GLN A 409 -1.49 -30.60 21.77
CA GLN A 409 -2.06 -29.25 21.80
C GLN A 409 -1.92 -28.53 20.46
N ILE A 410 -0.79 -28.72 19.76
CA ILE A 410 -0.60 -28.18 18.40
C ILE A 410 -1.53 -28.85 17.41
N ASN A 411 -1.63 -30.19 17.41
CA ASN A 411 -2.56 -30.90 16.52
C ASN A 411 -4.02 -30.51 16.78
N ALA A 412 -4.38 -30.17 18.03
CA ALA A 412 -5.71 -29.68 18.37
C ALA A 412 -6.03 -28.29 17.77
N LEU A 413 -5.05 -27.55 17.23
CA LEU A 413 -5.25 -26.29 16.52
C LEU A 413 -5.92 -26.48 15.15
N ILE A 414 -6.06 -27.72 14.65
CA ILE A 414 -6.85 -27.97 13.44
C ILE A 414 -8.31 -27.52 13.60
N ASN A 415 -8.85 -27.58 14.82
CA ASN A 415 -10.20 -27.15 15.12
C ASN A 415 -10.28 -25.61 15.15
N LEU A 416 -11.15 -25.02 14.33
CA LEU A 416 -11.36 -23.58 14.24
C LEU A 416 -11.86 -22.96 15.57
N ASP A 417 -12.68 -23.70 16.31
CA ASP A 417 -13.24 -23.28 17.60
C ASP A 417 -12.25 -23.39 18.78
N ASN A 418 -10.99 -23.77 18.51
CA ASN A 418 -9.99 -23.87 19.56
C ASN A 418 -9.73 -22.48 20.17
N PRO A 419 -9.92 -22.28 21.49
CA PRO A 419 -9.75 -20.97 22.12
C PRO A 419 -8.32 -20.41 21.96
N ILE A 420 -7.32 -21.28 21.76
CA ILE A 420 -5.93 -20.88 21.55
C ILE A 420 -5.74 -20.21 20.16
N ARG A 421 -6.60 -20.47 19.18
CA ARG A 421 -6.63 -19.76 17.89
C ARG A 421 -7.29 -18.39 17.99
N ASN A 422 -8.13 -18.17 19.00
CA ASN A 422 -8.90 -16.95 19.12
C ASN A 422 -8.33 -16.02 20.21
N PRO A 423 -7.51 -15.02 19.85
CA PRO A 423 -6.85 -14.14 20.83
C PRO A 423 -7.82 -13.27 21.63
N THR A 424 -9.10 -13.15 21.23
CA THR A 424 -10.13 -12.46 22.03
C THR A 424 -10.62 -13.27 23.22
N SER A 425 -10.42 -14.59 23.21
CA SER A 425 -10.80 -15.50 24.30
C SER A 425 -9.74 -15.63 25.40
N VAL A 426 -8.54 -15.08 25.17
CA VAL A 426 -7.43 -15.15 26.13
C VAL A 426 -7.22 -13.77 26.77
N PRO A 427 -7.23 -13.65 28.11
CA PRO A 427 -7.10 -12.35 28.79
C PRO A 427 -5.84 -11.59 28.33
N HIS A 428 -6.00 -10.32 27.94
CA HIS A 428 -4.94 -9.42 27.43
C HIS A 428 -3.67 -9.28 28.31
N ARG A 429 -3.64 -9.87 29.51
CA ARG A 429 -2.51 -9.80 30.45
C ARG A 429 -1.60 -11.03 30.50
N LEU A 430 -1.85 -12.11 29.74
CA LEU A 430 -1.13 -13.38 29.95
C LEU A 430 -0.82 -14.15 28.65
N LEU A 431 -0.06 -13.57 27.72
CA LEU A 431 0.49 -14.35 26.60
C LEU A 431 2.00 -14.09 26.43
N PRO A 432 2.86 -14.79 27.20
CA PRO A 432 4.30 -14.79 26.94
C PRO A 432 4.56 -15.26 25.49
N GLY A 433 5.26 -14.44 24.69
CA GLY A 433 5.71 -14.83 23.34
C GLY A 433 5.05 -14.11 22.17
N LEU A 434 3.90 -13.44 22.36
CA LEU A 434 3.24 -12.69 21.28
C LEU A 434 4.05 -11.48 20.78
N SER A 435 4.89 -10.89 21.64
CA SER A 435 5.76 -9.77 21.26
C SER A 435 6.70 -10.12 20.10
N VAL A 436 7.00 -11.41 19.90
CA VAL A 436 7.93 -11.86 18.85
C VAL A 436 7.28 -11.87 17.47
N ILE A 437 5.94 -11.93 17.40
CA ILE A 437 5.14 -11.93 16.15
C ILE A 437 4.55 -10.53 15.86
N GLN A 438 4.82 -9.56 16.73
CA GLN A 438 4.26 -8.21 16.62
C GLN A 438 4.61 -7.55 15.27
N SER A 439 5.82 -7.75 14.75
CA SER A 439 6.23 -7.22 13.44
C SER A 439 5.36 -7.73 12.29
N GLU A 440 5.09 -9.03 12.28
CA GLU A 440 4.29 -9.72 11.26
C GLU A 440 2.83 -9.29 11.35
N LEU A 441 2.30 -9.17 12.58
CA LEU A 441 0.96 -8.68 12.82
C LEU A 441 0.82 -7.21 12.37
N CYS A 442 1.77 -6.34 12.71
CA CYS A 442 1.75 -4.95 12.25
C CYS A 442 1.81 -4.84 10.72
N ALA A 443 2.65 -5.66 10.07
CA ALA A 443 2.74 -5.68 8.60
C ALA A 443 1.43 -6.16 7.96
N PHE A 444 0.82 -7.21 8.51
CA PHE A 444 -0.50 -7.70 8.09
C PHE A 444 -1.58 -6.63 8.27
N THR A 445 -1.74 -6.11 9.49
CA THR A 445 -2.77 -5.11 9.83
C THR A 445 -2.62 -3.86 8.97
N SER A 446 -1.39 -3.39 8.71
CA SER A 446 -1.18 -2.23 7.86
C SER A 446 -1.65 -2.45 6.42
N LYS A 447 -1.47 -3.65 5.85
CA LYS A 447 -1.93 -3.95 4.48
C LYS A 447 -3.45 -4.13 4.45
N PHE A 448 -3.98 -4.93 5.37
CA PHE A 448 -5.40 -5.25 5.44
C PHE A 448 -6.25 -4.02 5.73
N LEU A 449 -5.82 -3.16 6.66
CA LEU A 449 -6.56 -1.95 7.01
C LEU A 449 -6.67 -0.97 5.83
N ARG A 450 -5.67 -0.89 4.95
CA ARG A 450 -5.72 -0.01 3.76
C ARG A 450 -6.84 -0.44 2.81
N LEU A 451 -6.96 -1.74 2.54
CA LEU A 451 -8.05 -2.30 1.74
C LEU A 451 -9.41 -1.97 2.37
N CYS A 452 -9.55 -2.22 3.68
CA CYS A 452 -10.79 -1.97 4.41
C CYS A 452 -11.18 -0.48 4.39
N VAL A 453 -10.22 0.42 4.61
CA VAL A 453 -10.46 1.87 4.64
C VAL A 453 -10.83 2.40 3.27
N HIS A 454 -10.09 2.01 2.21
CA HIS A 454 -10.42 2.39 0.84
C HIS A 454 -11.81 1.89 0.45
N ASN A 455 -12.10 0.60 0.66
CA ASN A 455 -13.39 0.02 0.35
C ASN A 455 -14.54 0.68 1.11
N ARG A 456 -14.39 0.90 2.43
CA ARG A 456 -15.41 1.58 3.25
C ARG A 456 -15.68 2.99 2.75
N LYS A 457 -14.62 3.72 2.34
CA LYS A 457 -14.74 5.07 1.77
C LYS A 457 -15.44 5.05 0.42
N THR A 458 -15.09 4.12 -0.46
CA THR A 458 -15.69 3.94 -1.80
C THR A 458 -17.17 3.62 -1.73
N PHE A 459 -17.58 2.71 -0.83
CA PHE A 459 -18.95 2.20 -0.75
C PHE A 459 -19.74 2.75 0.45
N TYR A 460 -19.27 3.85 1.05
CA TYR A 460 -19.86 4.45 2.26
C TYR A 460 -21.38 4.60 2.16
N THR A 461 -21.87 5.21 1.07
CA THR A 461 -23.29 5.48 0.83
C THR A 461 -24.11 4.21 0.73
N LEU A 462 -23.60 3.22 0.00
CA LEU A 462 -24.24 1.91 -0.15
C LEU A 462 -24.31 1.18 1.19
N TYR A 463 -23.20 1.07 1.91
CA TYR A 463 -23.16 0.39 3.20
C TYR A 463 -24.05 1.06 4.23
N SER A 464 -24.04 2.39 4.29
CA SER A 464 -24.92 3.16 5.18
C SER A 464 -26.39 2.87 4.89
N SER A 465 -26.77 2.82 3.60
CA SER A 465 -28.15 2.53 3.20
C SER A 465 -28.60 1.11 3.60
N LEU A 466 -27.73 0.11 3.44
CA LEU A 466 -28.02 -1.27 3.81
C LEU A 466 -28.15 -1.45 5.32
N ILE A 467 -27.29 -0.79 6.11
CA ILE A 467 -27.32 -0.88 7.57
C ILE A 467 -28.55 -0.18 8.14
N LEU A 468 -28.95 0.99 7.59
CA LEU A 468 -30.21 1.64 7.96
C LEU A 468 -31.41 0.73 7.69
N GLU A 469 -31.39 0.00 6.57
CA GLU A 469 -32.44 -0.98 6.26
C GLU A 469 -32.47 -2.13 7.27
N PHE A 470 -31.32 -2.63 7.73
CA PHE A 470 -31.25 -3.67 8.76
C PHE A 470 -31.81 -3.21 10.12
N GLN A 471 -31.71 -1.91 10.41
CA GLN A 471 -32.33 -1.27 11.58
C GLN A 471 -33.85 -1.08 11.42
N GLY A 472 -34.44 -1.40 10.27
CA GLY A 472 -35.87 -1.27 9.99
C GLY A 472 -36.29 0.08 9.44
N HIS A 473 -35.35 0.93 8.99
CA HIS A 473 -35.68 2.14 8.23
C HIS A 473 -36.12 1.76 6.81
N ALA A 474 -36.95 2.59 6.18
CA ALA A 474 -37.36 2.38 4.80
C ALA A 474 -36.12 2.38 3.88
N PRO A 475 -36.07 1.50 2.86
CA PRO A 475 -34.94 1.45 1.94
C PRO A 475 -34.77 2.81 1.27
N SER A 476 -33.58 3.41 1.45
CA SER A 476 -33.28 4.71 0.88
C SER A 476 -33.22 4.61 -0.64
N THR A 477 -34.04 5.40 -1.34
CA THR A 477 -33.96 5.56 -2.80
C THR A 477 -32.65 6.21 -3.25
N HIS A 478 -31.82 6.72 -2.32
CA HIS A 478 -30.49 7.29 -2.58
C HIS A 478 -29.37 6.24 -2.78
N ALA A 479 -29.66 4.93 -2.74
CA ALA A 479 -28.67 3.91 -3.12
C ALA A 479 -28.19 4.04 -4.59
N VAL A 480 -28.93 4.80 -5.41
CA VAL A 480 -28.51 5.32 -6.71
C VAL A 480 -27.94 6.73 -6.51
N TYR A 481 -26.64 6.91 -6.76
CA TYR A 481 -25.99 8.21 -6.64
C TYR A 481 -26.48 9.17 -7.73
N HIS A 482 -26.83 10.38 -7.30
CA HIS A 482 -26.97 11.53 -8.18
C HIS A 482 -25.69 12.36 -8.09
N ALA A 483 -25.14 12.75 -9.24
CA ALA A 483 -23.82 13.38 -9.39
C ALA A 483 -23.62 14.71 -8.64
N ASP A 484 -24.67 15.29 -8.05
CA ASP A 484 -24.67 16.64 -7.49
C ASP A 484 -24.78 16.72 -5.96
N SER A 485 -24.58 15.63 -5.20
CA SER A 485 -24.59 15.71 -3.72
C SER A 485 -23.25 16.20 -3.15
N PRO A 486 -23.21 17.37 -2.48
CA PRO A 486 -21.98 17.90 -1.90
C PRO A 486 -21.72 17.31 -0.50
N SER A 487 -20.50 16.79 -0.31
CA SER A 487 -19.79 16.65 0.97
C SER A 487 -20.46 15.90 2.13
N SER A 488 -20.04 14.64 2.33
CA SER A 488 -19.92 14.02 3.66
C SER A 488 -18.68 13.13 3.67
N MET A 489 -17.50 13.74 3.75
CA MET A 489 -16.24 13.05 4.10
C MET A 489 -15.80 13.58 5.46
N PRO A 490 -15.71 12.74 6.51
CA PRO A 490 -15.05 13.16 7.73
C PRO A 490 -13.55 13.27 7.46
N GLY A 491 -13.03 14.50 7.38
CA GLY A 491 -11.60 14.78 7.35
C GLY A 491 -10.97 14.51 8.73
N PRO A 492 -9.64 14.34 8.80
CA PRO A 492 -8.94 14.15 10.07
C PRO A 492 -9.09 15.42 10.93
N SER A 493 -9.51 15.23 12.18
CA SER A 493 -9.81 16.30 13.13
C SER A 493 -8.55 17.07 13.56
N SER A 494 -8.21 18.14 12.84
CA SER A 494 -7.25 19.14 13.33
C SER A 494 -8.00 20.19 14.16
N SER A 495 -7.92 20.07 15.49
CA SER A 495 -8.36 21.12 16.41
C SER A 495 -7.27 22.20 16.51
N GLN A 496 -7.56 23.41 16.00
CA GLN A 496 -6.89 24.63 16.44
C GLN A 496 -7.92 25.60 17.04
N PRO A 497 -7.65 26.20 18.21
CA PRO A 497 -8.54 27.18 18.80
C PRO A 497 -8.32 28.56 18.17
N GLY A 498 -9.37 29.15 17.60
CA GLY A 498 -9.39 30.55 17.16
C GLY A 498 -9.43 31.52 18.36
N PRO A 499 -9.00 32.78 18.17
CA PRO A 499 -8.76 33.72 19.26
C PRO A 499 -10.07 34.30 19.81
N SER A 500 -10.17 34.36 21.14
CA SER A 500 -11.21 35.07 21.85
C SER A 500 -11.05 36.58 21.69
N SER A 501 -11.96 37.22 20.99
CA SER A 501 -12.14 38.67 21.01
C SER A 501 -13.03 39.07 22.19
N SER A 502 -12.52 39.87 23.12
CA SER A 502 -13.28 40.85 23.90
C SER A 502 -12.28 41.73 24.66
N PHE A 503 -12.32 43.05 24.37
CA PHE A 503 -11.76 44.21 25.09
C PHE A 503 -10.44 44.08 25.87
#